data_AF-A0A944PCU3-F1
#
_entry.id   AF-A0A944PCU3-F1
#
_cell.length_a   1.000
_cell.length_b   1.000
_cell.length_c   1.000
_cell.angle_alpha   90.00
_cell.angle_beta   90.00
_cell.angle_gamma   90.00
#
_symmetry.space_group_name_H-M   'P 1'
#
loop_
_entity.id
_entity.type
_entity.pdbx_description
1 polymer ?
#
loop_
_entity_poly.entity_id
_entity_poly.type
_entity_poly.pdbx_seq_one_letter_code
_entity_poly.pdbx_strand_id
1 'polypeptide(L)' 'MLFKIRPDTARLAQDAYEAYTQATENRSIKGEELPAWEALTRPVQNAWKLSAEAVRHRVEQHA' A
#
# COMPACT_ATOMS: atom_id res chain seq x y z
N MET A 1 -23.19 17.92 -5.83
CA MET A 1 -21.75 18.02 -5.55
C MET A 1 -21.26 16.63 -5.18
N LEU A 2 -20.41 16.01 -6.01
CA LEU A 2 -19.76 14.75 -5.66
C LEU A 2 -18.59 15.08 -4.73
N PHE A 3 -18.73 14.81 -3.44
CA PHE A 3 -17.58 14.79 -2.54
C PHE A 3 -16.71 13.61 -2.97
N LYS A 4 -15.65 13.86 -3.76
CA LYS A 4 -14.57 12.90 -3.95
C LYS A 4 -13.93 12.70 -2.57
N ILE A 5 -14.39 11.69 -1.83
CA ILE A 5 -13.72 11.25 -0.61
C ILE A 5 -12.32 10.84 -1.07
N ARG A 6 -11.31 11.65 -0.71
CA ARG A 6 -9.92 11.29 -1.00
C ARG A 6 -9.64 10.01 -0.22
N PRO A 7 -9.16 8.94 -0.86
CA PRO A 7 -8.78 7.75 -0.13
C PRO A 7 -7.72 8.11 0.90
N ASP A 8 -7.94 7.64 2.13
CA ASP A 8 -6.98 7.76 3.22
C ASP A 8 -5.65 7.12 2.78
N THR A 9 -4.52 7.75 3.09
CA THR A 9 -3.17 7.20 2.84
C THR A 9 -3.05 5.77 3.39
N ALA A 10 -3.70 5.47 4.51
CA ALA A 10 -3.71 4.14 5.09
C ALA A 10 -4.39 3.10 4.16
N ARG A 11 -5.47 3.49 3.49
CA ARG A 11 -6.16 2.64 2.51
C ARG A 11 -5.31 2.45 1.25
N LEU A 12 -4.71 3.53 0.73
CA LEU A 12 -3.79 3.45 -0.42
C LEU A 12 -2.60 2.52 -0.15
N ALA A 13 -2.07 2.53 1.07
CA ALA A 13 -0.98 1.66 1.48
C ALA A 13 -1.38 0.18 1.48
N GLN A 14 -2.57 -0.13 2.00
CA GLN A 14 -3.11 -1.48 1.99
C GLN A 14 -3.39 -1.95 0.56
N ASP A 15 -4.05 -1.12 -0.26
CA ASP A 15 -4.34 -1.44 -1.66
C ASP A 15 -3.05 -1.70 -2.46
N ALA A 16 -2.00 -0.91 -2.22
CA ALA A 16 -0.69 -1.09 -2.84
C ALA A 16 -0.02 -2.40 -2.41
N TYR A 17 -0.14 -2.77 -1.13
CA TYR A 17 0.36 -4.06 -0.64
C TYR A 17 -0.40 -5.23 -1.26
N GLU A 18 -1.72 -5.16 -1.30
CA GLU A 18 -2.57 -6.19 -1.91
C GLU A 18 -2.23 -6.37 -3.40
N ALA A 19 -2.08 -5.27 -4.15
CA ALA A 19 -1.64 -5.30 -5.54
C ALA A 19 -0.25 -5.94 -5.70
N TYR A 20 0.69 -5.63 -4.80
CA TYR A 20 2.01 -6.25 -4.76
C TYR A 20 1.90 -7.76 -4.53
N THR A 21 1.15 -8.20 -3.50
CA THR A 21 0.98 -9.64 -3.20
C THR A 21 0.35 -10.38 -4.37
N GLN A 22 -0.63 -9.78 -5.05
CA GLN A 22 -1.24 -10.38 -6.24
C GLN A 22 -0.23 -10.50 -7.39
N ALA A 23 0.58 -9.47 -7.62
CA ALA A 23 1.59 -9.46 -8.67
C ALA A 23 2.72 -10.48 -8.41
N THR A 24 2.94 -10.88 -7.16
CA THR A 24 3.93 -11.89 -6.79
C THR A 24 3.31 -13.25 -6.48
N GLU A 25 2.05 -13.48 -6.85
CA GLU A 25 1.33 -14.74 -6.58
C GLU A 25 1.36 -15.15 -5.10
N ASN A 26 1.24 -14.15 -4.21
CA ASN A 26 1.33 -14.27 -2.75
C ASN A 26 2.66 -14.85 -2.26
N ARG A 27 3.73 -14.74 -3.05
CA ARG A 27 5.06 -15.24 -2.72
C ARG A 27 6.07 -14.10 -2.60
N SER A 28 6.95 -14.20 -1.62
CA SER A 28 8.11 -13.32 -1.51
C SER A 28 9.19 -13.72 -2.51
N ILE A 29 10.21 -12.88 -2.69
CA ILE A 29 11.39 -13.21 -3.52
C ILE A 29 12.14 -14.47 -3.06
N LYS A 30 11.92 -14.89 -1.81
CA LYS A 30 12.50 -16.12 -1.23
C LYS A 30 11.58 -17.34 -1.39
N GLY A 31 10.41 -17.16 -2.01
CA GLY A 31 9.39 -18.21 -2.17
C GLY A 31 8.50 -18.43 -0.95
N GLU A 32 8.63 -17.60 0.08
CA GLU A 32 7.81 -17.64 1.30
C GLU A 32 6.43 -17.07 1.02
N GLU A 33 5.40 -17.60 1.68
CA GLU A 33 4.04 -17.04 1.58
C GLU A 33 4.00 -15.65 2.23
N LEU A 34 3.42 -14.68 1.51
CA LEU A 34 3.21 -13.34 2.04
C LEU A 34 1.97 -13.34 2.95
N PRO A 35 2.08 -12.76 4.16
CA PRO A 35 0.96 -12.71 5.10
C PRO A 35 -0.14 -11.75 4.60
N ALA A 36 -1.34 -11.88 5.15
CA ALA A 36 -2.34 -10.83 5.01
C ALA A 36 -1.86 -9.51 5.64
N TRP A 37 -2.44 -8.39 5.20
CA TRP A 37 -2.06 -7.05 5.66
C TRP A 37 -2.06 -6.90 7.19
N GLU A 38 -3.07 -7.48 7.86
CA GLU A 38 -3.24 -7.42 9.31
C GLU A 38 -2.17 -8.21 10.07
N ALA A 39 -1.58 -9.21 9.42
CA ALA A 39 -0.53 -10.05 9.97
C ALA A 39 0.88 -9.47 9.73
N LEU A 40 1.00 -8.38 8.97
CA LEU A 40 2.25 -7.65 8.83
C LEU A 40 2.68 -7.03 10.16
N THR A 41 4.00 -6.97 10.37
CA THR A 41 4.54 -6.22 11.49
C THR A 41 4.30 -4.72 11.29
N ARG A 42 4.12 -3.99 12.41
CA ARG A 42 3.91 -2.53 12.38
C ARG A 42 4.98 -1.78 11.55
N PRO A 43 6.29 -2.11 11.63
CA PRO A 43 7.29 -1.47 10.78
C PRO A 43 7.02 -1.63 9.28
N VAL A 44 6.58 -2.82 8.84
CA VAL A 44 6.29 -3.08 7.42
C VAL A 44 5.04 -2.32 6.98
N GLN A 45 3.96 -2.33 7.77
CA GLN A 45 2.78 -1.52 7.48
C GLN A 45 3.11 -0.02 7.39
N ASN A 46 3.98 0.48 8.29
CA ASN A 46 4.39 1.87 8.27
C ASN A 46 5.24 2.22 7.04
N ALA A 47 6.09 1.30 6.57
CA ALA A 47 6.85 1.51 5.34
C ALA A 47 5.91 1.71 4.14
N TRP A 48 4.89 0.84 3.99
CA TRP A 48 3.88 0.99 2.94
C TRP A 48 3.09 2.30 3.05
N LYS A 49 2.73 2.73 4.26
CA LYS A 49 2.04 4.01 4.51
C LYS A 49 2.89 5.20 4.09
N LEU A 50 4.17 5.21 4.45
CA LEU A 50 5.10 6.28 4.07
C LEU A 50 5.34 6.31 2.56
N SER A 51 5.45 5.15 1.92
CA SER A 51 5.56 5.07 0.46
C SER A 51 4.31 5.61 -0.24
N ALA A 52 3.12 5.22 0.23
CA ALA A 52 1.85 5.71 -0.32
C ALA A 52 1.72 7.23 -0.13
N GLU A 53 2.14 7.77 1.02
CA GLU A 53 2.16 9.20 1.28
C GLU A 53 3.07 9.96 0.31
N ALA A 54 4.31 9.48 0.14
CA ALA A 54 5.29 10.10 -0.76
C ALA A 54 4.82 10.09 -2.22
N VAL A 55 4.24 8.98 -2.67
CA VAL A 55 3.68 8.87 -4.03
C VAL A 55 2.47 9.79 -4.19
N ARG A 56 1.54 9.82 -3.23
CA ARG A 56 0.38 10.73 -3.27
C ARG A 56 0.85 12.18 -3.37
N HIS A 57 1.77 12.60 -2.51
CA HIS A 57 2.30 13.96 -2.51
C HIS A 57 2.94 14.31 -3.85
N ARG A 58 3.71 13.39 -4.45
CA ARG A 58 4.30 13.59 -5.78
C ARG A 58 3.23 13.74 -6.85
N VAL A 59 2.21 12.87 -6.87
CA VAL A 59 1.12 12.96 -7.85
C VAL A 59 0.35 14.27 -7.69
N GLU A 60 0.05 14.71 -6.46
CA GLU A 60 -0.65 15.96 -6.18
C GLU A 60 0.15 17.20 -6.63
N GLN A 61 1.49 17.16 -6.56
CA GLN A 61 2.35 18.26 -7.04
C GLN A 61 2.51 18.33 -8.55
N HIS A 62 2.22 17.24 -9.26
CA HIS A 62 2.39 17.11 -10.71
C HIS A 62 1.04 16.93 -11.45
N ALA A 63 -0.08 17.16 -10.78
CA ALA A 63 -1.45 17.04 -11.30
C ALA A 63 -2.00 18.35 -11.88
#